data_AF-A0A9R1KQL8-F1
#
_entry.id   AF-A0A9R1KQL8-F1
#
_cell.length_a   1.000
_cell.length_b   1.000
_cell.length_c   1.000
_cell.angle_alpha   90.00
_cell.angle_beta   90.00
_cell.angle_gamma   90.00
#
_symmetry.space_group_name_H-M   'P 1'
#
loop_
_entity.id
_entity.type
_entity.pdbx_description
1 polymer ?
#
loop_
_entity_poly.entity_id
_entity_poly.type
_entity_poly.pdbx_seq_one_letter_code
_entity_poly.pdbx_strand_id
1 'polypeptide(L)'
;MELTSSTILKPVPHPLVGEKVPLTIFDRAASDLFVPTVLAYLAPAPSNEALKEGLLKAVAPYPHLAGRLAVDQLGRRFLHVNNEGVLLIETTVPANLADVLVQGRIATGVDHLYPTVPEPEENNGDALLQIQLNRYGCGGLVVGMCSHHRVADGHSMSMFFTAWATAVREGMDFIMPTAFLNRAETALPRSSPTPVFDHRSVEFTCREGTVVPVERIKNLTVHFTAEFVANLKARVCARCSTFQCLLAHVWKKMTRLGI
;
A
#
# COMPACT_ATOMS: atom_id res chain seq x y z
N MET A 1 14.51 -4.01 -18.60
CA MET A 1 13.06 -4.14 -18.39
C MET A 1 12.39 -3.43 -19.54
N GLU A 2 11.37 -4.03 -20.14
CA GLU A 2 10.66 -3.48 -21.29
C GLU A 2 9.15 -3.40 -20.98
N LEU A 3 8.54 -2.25 -21.25
CA LEU A 3 7.09 -2.05 -21.15
C LEU A 3 6.40 -2.79 -22.30
N THR A 4 5.46 -3.67 -22.00
CA THR A 4 4.68 -4.39 -23.02
C THR A 4 3.25 -3.86 -23.14
N SER A 5 2.66 -3.38 -22.05
CA SER A 5 1.27 -2.87 -22.05
C SER A 5 1.04 -1.90 -20.91
N SER A 6 0.15 -0.93 -21.12
CA SER A 6 -0.40 -0.04 -20.10
C SER A 6 -1.89 0.12 -20.34
N THR A 7 -2.70 -0.32 -19.38
CA THR A 7 -4.16 -0.40 -19.54
C THR A 7 -4.88 0.00 -18.26
N ILE A 8 -6.09 0.52 -18.42
CA ILE A 8 -7.02 0.76 -17.31
C ILE A 8 -7.99 -0.42 -17.24
N LEU A 9 -7.98 -1.13 -16.11
CA LEU A 9 -8.91 -2.21 -15.82
C LEU A 9 -10.09 -1.69 -15.02
N LYS A 10 -11.29 -1.77 -15.61
CA LYS A 10 -12.54 -1.33 -14.99
C LYS A 10 -13.32 -2.54 -14.47
N PRO A 11 -13.58 -2.66 -13.16
CA PRO A 11 -14.45 -3.71 -12.64
C PRO A 11 -15.91 -3.46 -13.10
N VAL A 12 -16.76 -4.45 -12.88
CA VAL A 12 -18.21 -4.27 -13.02
C VAL A 12 -18.63 -3.06 -12.18
N PRO A 13 -19.40 -2.10 -12.74
CA PRO A 13 -19.82 -0.92 -12.02
C PRO A 13 -20.53 -1.27 -10.69
N HIS A 14 -20.02 -0.74 -9.59
CA HIS A 14 -20.62 -0.90 -8.28
C HIS A 14 -21.87 -0.01 -8.14
N PRO A 15 -22.88 -0.36 -7.32
CA PRO A 15 -24.04 0.49 -7.07
C PRO A 15 -23.73 1.91 -6.55
N LEU A 16 -22.53 2.12 -6.00
CA LEU A 16 -22.07 3.41 -5.46
C LEU A 16 -21.39 4.29 -6.52
N VAL A 17 -21.41 3.90 -7.80
CA VAL A 17 -20.79 4.72 -8.86
C VAL A 17 -21.48 6.08 -8.96
N GLY A 18 -20.68 7.14 -8.98
CA GLY A 18 -21.09 8.54 -8.92
C GLY A 18 -21.00 9.15 -7.52
N GLU A 19 -20.80 8.34 -6.47
CA GLU A 19 -20.72 8.85 -5.10
C GLU A 19 -19.44 9.65 -4.85
N LYS A 20 -19.61 10.71 -4.04
CA LYS A 20 -18.53 11.52 -3.50
C LYS A 20 -18.37 11.16 -2.03
N VAL A 21 -17.44 10.27 -1.72
CA VAL A 21 -17.26 9.74 -0.37
C VAL A 21 -16.26 10.64 0.38
N PRO A 22 -16.67 11.32 1.47
CA PRO A 22 -15.76 12.16 2.25
C PRO A 22 -14.64 11.32 2.88
N LEU A 23 -13.44 11.89 2.95
CA LEU A 23 -12.35 11.30 3.73
C LEU A 23 -12.69 11.39 5.23
N THR A 24 -12.48 10.29 5.95
CA THR A 24 -12.60 10.29 7.41
C THR A 24 -11.49 11.12 8.06
N ILE A 25 -11.60 11.40 9.35
CA ILE A 25 -10.52 12.06 10.09
C ILE A 25 -9.22 11.24 10.07
N PHE A 26 -9.31 9.91 10.01
CA PHE A 26 -8.15 9.01 9.96
C PHE A 26 -7.51 9.00 8.57
N ASP A 27 -8.32 9.00 7.51
CA ASP A 27 -7.81 9.14 6.14
C ASP A 27 -7.05 10.47 5.96
N ARG A 28 -7.55 11.55 6.58
CA ARG A 28 -6.90 12.88 6.55
C ARG A 28 -5.63 12.96 7.40
N ALA A 29 -5.55 12.18 8.47
CA ALA A 29 -4.37 12.08 9.32
C ALA A 29 -3.27 11.20 8.69
N ALA A 30 -3.63 10.30 7.78
CA ALA A 30 -2.67 9.53 6.99
C ALA A 30 -1.88 10.41 6.02
N SER A 31 -0.69 9.93 5.64
CA SER A 31 0.18 10.62 4.69
C SER A 31 -0.49 10.78 3.32
N ASP A 32 -0.33 11.95 2.70
CA ASP A 32 -0.88 12.25 1.38
C ASP A 32 0.05 11.76 0.26
N LEU A 33 0.22 10.45 0.16
CA LEU A 33 1.16 9.83 -0.77
C LEU A 33 0.66 8.47 -1.26
N PHE A 34 1.27 7.99 -2.34
CA PHE A 34 1.14 6.60 -2.73
C PHE A 34 2.16 5.73 -2.01
N VAL A 35 1.68 4.60 -1.47
CA VAL A 35 2.51 3.62 -0.77
C VAL A 35 2.87 2.50 -1.75
N PRO A 36 4.16 2.32 -2.08
CA PRO A 36 4.60 1.21 -2.90
C PRO A 36 4.67 -0.09 -2.10
N THR A 37 4.38 -1.21 -2.74
CA THR A 37 4.57 -2.57 -2.22
C THR A 37 5.05 -3.48 -3.34
N VAL A 38 6.03 -4.33 -3.07
CA VAL A 38 6.60 -5.26 -4.06
C VAL A 38 6.57 -6.68 -3.51
N LEU A 39 6.01 -7.59 -4.30
CA LEU A 39 5.92 -9.02 -3.99
C LEU A 39 6.59 -9.84 -5.09
N ALA A 40 7.50 -10.74 -4.73
CA ALA A 40 8.22 -11.59 -5.66
C ALA A 40 7.74 -13.04 -5.57
N TYR A 41 7.47 -13.65 -6.72
CA TYR A 41 6.99 -15.02 -6.87
C TYR A 41 7.93 -15.77 -7.84
N LEU A 42 8.56 -16.82 -7.33
CA LEU A 42 9.37 -17.72 -8.16
C LEU A 42 8.46 -18.48 -9.14
N ALA A 43 9.07 -18.97 -10.22
CA ALA A 43 8.37 -19.77 -11.21
C ALA A 43 7.87 -21.11 -10.63
N PRO A 44 6.74 -21.65 -11.11
CA PRO A 44 5.81 -21.04 -12.05
C PRO A 44 4.85 -20.04 -11.37
N ALA A 45 4.67 -18.86 -11.96
CA ALA A 45 3.66 -17.89 -11.54
C ALA A 45 2.41 -17.96 -12.43
N PRO A 46 1.20 -17.62 -11.94
CA PRO A 46 -0.04 -17.57 -12.75
C PRO A 46 0.11 -16.70 -14.00
N SER A 47 -0.73 -16.85 -15.03
CA SER A 47 -0.69 -15.99 -16.23
C SER A 47 -1.10 -14.54 -15.93
N ASN A 48 -0.77 -13.59 -16.83
CA ASN A 48 -1.24 -12.21 -16.67
C ASN A 48 -2.77 -12.13 -16.76
N GLU A 49 -3.39 -12.94 -17.62
CA GLU A 49 -4.84 -13.02 -17.79
C GLU A 49 -5.52 -13.45 -16.48
N ALA A 50 -5.02 -14.50 -15.83
CA ALA A 50 -5.54 -14.96 -14.54
C ALA A 50 -5.40 -13.89 -13.44
N LEU A 51 -4.28 -13.15 -13.43
CA LEU A 51 -4.07 -12.03 -12.51
C LEU A 51 -5.06 -10.88 -12.76
N LYS A 52 -5.29 -10.52 -14.03
CA LYS A 52 -6.24 -9.47 -14.44
C LYS A 52 -7.68 -9.84 -14.07
N GLU A 53 -8.09 -11.07 -14.35
CA GLU A 53 -9.43 -11.57 -14.00
C GLU A 53 -9.64 -11.60 -12.48
N GLY A 54 -8.66 -12.13 -11.74
CA GLY A 54 -8.71 -12.13 -10.28
C GLY A 54 -8.75 -10.72 -9.70
N LEU A 55 -8.04 -9.77 -10.32
CA LEU A 55 -8.02 -8.37 -9.89
C LEU A 55 -9.39 -7.71 -10.06
N LEU A 56 -10.02 -7.88 -11.22
CA LEU A 56 -11.35 -7.33 -11.50
C LEU A 56 -12.39 -7.84 -10.49
N LYS A 57 -12.32 -9.13 -10.14
CA LYS A 57 -13.16 -9.74 -9.10
C LYS A 57 -12.87 -9.14 -7.72
N ALA A 58 -11.60 -9.07 -7.33
CA ALA A 58 -11.20 -8.59 -6.02
C ALA A 58 -11.47 -7.10 -5.79
N VAL A 59 -11.41 -6.26 -6.83
CA VAL A 59 -11.65 -4.82 -6.75
C VAL A 59 -13.14 -4.46 -6.75
N ALA A 60 -13.99 -5.28 -7.38
CA ALA A 60 -15.43 -5.04 -7.48
C ALA A 60 -16.13 -4.63 -6.14
N PRO A 61 -15.88 -5.27 -4.98
CA PRO A 61 -16.49 -4.87 -3.70
C PRO A 61 -15.83 -3.64 -3.06
N TYR A 62 -14.68 -3.19 -3.57
CA TYR A 62 -13.93 -2.05 -3.06
C TYR A 62 -13.90 -0.94 -4.12
N PRO A 63 -15.06 -0.34 -4.48
CA PRO A 63 -15.15 0.57 -5.62
C PRO A 63 -14.30 1.83 -5.46
N HIS A 64 -13.95 2.19 -4.21
CA HIS A 64 -12.99 3.25 -3.89
C HIS A 64 -11.60 3.00 -4.50
N LEU A 65 -11.13 1.75 -4.58
CA LEU A 65 -9.82 1.43 -5.17
C LEU A 65 -9.79 1.63 -6.70
N ALA A 66 -10.95 1.53 -7.36
CA ALA A 66 -11.14 1.85 -8.77
C ALA A 66 -11.56 3.32 -9.01
N GLY A 67 -11.63 4.12 -7.94
CA GLY A 67 -12.01 5.53 -7.99
C GLY A 67 -10.82 6.45 -8.22
N ARG A 68 -11.06 7.74 -7.93
CA ARG A 68 -10.06 8.83 -7.99
C ARG A 68 -10.14 9.69 -6.73
N LEU A 69 -9.04 10.32 -6.34
CA LEU A 69 -9.12 11.49 -5.45
C LEU A 69 -9.55 12.70 -6.28
N ALA A 70 -10.45 13.50 -5.72
CA ALA A 70 -10.94 14.73 -6.32
C ALA A 70 -11.15 15.79 -5.25
N VAL A 71 -11.35 17.04 -5.68
CA VAL A 71 -11.54 18.20 -4.82
C VAL A 71 -12.93 18.79 -5.05
N ASP A 72 -13.65 19.12 -3.99
CA ASP A 72 -14.96 19.77 -4.09
C ASP A 72 -14.84 21.30 -4.26
N GLN A 73 -15.98 21.98 -4.39
CA GLN A 73 -16.02 23.44 -4.58
C GLN A 73 -15.45 24.23 -3.39
N LEU A 74 -15.27 23.60 -2.24
CA LEU A 74 -14.71 24.20 -1.02
C LEU A 74 -13.24 23.83 -0.82
N GLY A 75 -12.60 23.19 -1.80
CA GLY A 75 -11.20 22.78 -1.71
C GLY A 75 -10.98 21.51 -0.89
N ARG A 76 -12.04 20.75 -0.54
CA ARG A 76 -11.91 19.54 0.29
C ARG A 76 -11.72 18.32 -0.60
N ARG A 77 -10.69 17.52 -0.31
CA ARG A 77 -10.46 16.24 -1.00
C ARG A 77 -11.49 15.19 -0.57
N PHE A 78 -11.96 14.40 -1.53
CA PHE A 78 -12.88 13.28 -1.33
C PHE A 78 -12.55 12.12 -2.29
N LEU A 79 -13.01 10.91 -1.96
CA LEU A 79 -12.93 9.76 -2.85
C LEU A 79 -14.09 9.80 -3.83
N HIS A 80 -13.78 9.98 -5.11
CA HIS A 80 -14.76 9.93 -6.18
C HIS A 80 -14.90 8.50 -6.69
N VAL A 81 -16.05 7.89 -6.45
CA VAL A 81 -16.36 6.54 -6.91
C VAL A 81 -16.84 6.61 -8.36
N ASN A 82 -15.92 6.86 -9.29
CA ASN A 82 -16.26 7.12 -10.71
C ASN A 82 -16.04 5.92 -11.64
N ASN A 83 -15.63 4.77 -11.10
CA ASN A 83 -15.29 3.57 -11.86
C ASN A 83 -14.28 3.81 -12.99
N GLU A 84 -13.36 4.77 -12.81
CA GLU A 84 -12.28 5.03 -13.77
C GLU A 84 -11.18 3.96 -13.73
N GLY A 85 -11.31 2.95 -12.87
CA GLY A 85 -10.54 1.72 -12.93
C GLY A 85 -9.15 1.80 -12.29
N VAL A 86 -8.46 0.66 -12.36
CA VAL A 86 -7.12 0.42 -11.82
C VAL A 86 -6.11 0.49 -12.95
N LEU A 87 -4.99 1.18 -12.75
CA LEU A 87 -3.89 1.18 -13.72
C LEU A 87 -3.13 -0.15 -13.64
N LEU A 88 -3.01 -0.84 -14.77
CA LEU A 88 -2.20 -2.05 -14.92
C LEU A 88 -1.13 -1.85 -15.99
N ILE A 89 0.12 -2.02 -15.56
CA ILE A 89 1.31 -2.00 -16.40
C ILE A 89 1.84 -3.43 -16.50
N GLU A 90 2.20 -3.87 -17.69
CA GLU A 90 2.84 -5.16 -17.92
C GLU A 90 4.25 -4.90 -18.47
N THR A 91 5.24 -5.59 -17.90
CA THR A 91 6.64 -5.48 -18.33
C THR A 91 7.28 -6.86 -18.44
N THR A 92 8.34 -6.95 -19.24
CA THR A 92 9.21 -8.13 -19.31
C THR A 92 10.61 -7.78 -18.85
N VAL A 93 11.26 -8.76 -18.22
CA VAL A 93 12.62 -8.66 -17.67
C VAL A 93 13.42 -9.86 -18.16
N PRO A 94 14.40 -9.66 -19.06
CA PRO A 94 15.21 -10.74 -19.62
C PRO A 94 16.28 -11.20 -18.62
N ALA A 95 15.86 -11.67 -17.44
CA ALA A 95 16.69 -12.15 -16.36
C ALA A 95 16.03 -13.31 -15.59
N ASN A 96 16.82 -14.02 -14.78
CA ASN A 96 16.33 -15.00 -13.83
C ASN A 96 16.05 -14.34 -12.47
N LEU A 97 14.83 -14.49 -11.96
CA LEU A 97 14.41 -13.88 -10.69
C LEU A 97 15.17 -14.43 -9.48
N ALA A 98 15.53 -15.71 -9.47
CA ALA A 98 16.26 -16.31 -8.36
C ALA A 98 17.63 -15.65 -8.18
N ASP A 99 18.34 -15.40 -9.29
CA ASP A 99 19.64 -14.71 -9.26
C ASP A 99 19.51 -13.28 -8.74
N VAL A 100 18.46 -12.56 -9.15
CA VAL A 100 18.18 -11.19 -8.69
C VAL A 100 17.90 -11.14 -7.18
N LEU A 101 17.17 -12.12 -6.65
CA LEU A 101 16.88 -12.23 -5.22
C LEU A 101 18.13 -12.56 -4.40
N VAL A 102 18.94 -13.54 -4.85
CA VAL A 102 20.19 -13.94 -4.17
C VAL A 102 21.18 -12.79 -4.12
N GLN A 103 21.28 -12.01 -5.19
CA GLN A 103 22.17 -10.85 -5.26
C GLN A 103 21.66 -9.65 -4.44
N GLY A 104 20.51 -9.76 -3.78
CA GLY A 104 19.92 -8.68 -2.99
C GLY A 104 19.52 -7.46 -3.81
N ARG A 105 19.43 -7.58 -5.14
CA ARG A 105 19.21 -6.43 -6.03
C ARG A 105 17.86 -5.76 -5.82
N ILE A 106 16.85 -6.55 -5.43
CA ILE A 106 15.54 -6.02 -5.01
C ILE A 106 15.68 -5.22 -3.71
N ALA A 107 16.54 -5.60 -2.77
CA ALA A 107 16.73 -4.82 -1.54
C ALA A 107 17.47 -3.48 -1.78
N THR A 108 18.22 -3.37 -2.88
CA THR A 108 19.05 -2.18 -3.20
C THR A 108 18.38 -1.17 -4.13
N GLY A 109 17.24 -1.50 -4.73
CA GLY A 109 16.50 -0.59 -5.62
C GLY A 109 15.24 -1.24 -6.19
N VAL A 110 14.07 -0.75 -5.75
CA VAL A 110 12.75 -1.28 -6.14
C VAL A 110 11.93 -0.33 -7.01
N ASP A 111 12.39 0.90 -7.20
CA ASP A 111 11.56 1.99 -7.74
C ASP A 111 11.07 1.74 -9.17
N HIS A 112 11.77 0.88 -9.92
CA HIS A 112 11.41 0.46 -11.27
C HIS A 112 10.49 -0.78 -11.31
N LEU A 113 10.19 -1.40 -10.16
CA LEU A 113 9.38 -2.62 -10.06
C LEU A 113 7.90 -2.33 -9.81
N TYR A 114 7.53 -1.09 -9.52
CA TYR A 114 6.16 -0.61 -9.35
C TYR A 114 5.92 0.64 -10.21
N PRO A 115 4.65 1.01 -10.50
CA PRO A 115 4.34 2.20 -11.28
C PRO A 115 4.93 3.47 -10.66
N THR A 116 5.39 4.40 -11.49
CA THR A 116 5.92 5.70 -11.01
C THR A 116 4.91 6.37 -10.08
N VAL A 117 5.37 6.72 -8.88
CA VAL A 117 4.54 7.42 -7.88
C VAL A 117 4.25 8.83 -8.37
N PRO A 118 2.97 9.24 -8.48
CA PRO A 118 2.62 10.61 -8.78
C PRO A 118 3.08 11.56 -7.66
N GLU A 119 3.48 12.77 -8.04
CA GLU A 119 3.83 13.82 -7.08
C GLU A 119 2.61 14.18 -6.21
N PRO A 120 2.77 14.38 -4.89
CA PRO A 120 1.64 14.65 -3.97
C PRO A 120 0.75 15.84 -4.37
N GLU A 121 1.33 16.83 -5.04
CA GLU A 121 0.68 18.07 -5.46
C GLU A 121 -0.20 17.87 -6.70
N GLU A 122 0.05 16.83 -7.49
CA GLU A 122 -0.59 16.58 -8.78
C GLU A 122 -1.49 15.33 -8.78
N ASN A 123 -1.59 14.63 -7.65
CA ASN A 123 -2.19 13.29 -7.61
C ASN A 123 -3.73 13.20 -7.69
N ASN A 124 -4.42 14.32 -7.89
CA ASN A 124 -5.86 14.31 -8.11
C ASN A 124 -6.19 13.78 -9.51
N GLY A 125 -7.15 12.86 -9.60
CA GLY A 125 -7.49 12.23 -10.88
C GLY A 125 -6.63 11.01 -11.26
N ASP A 126 -5.60 10.68 -10.47
CA ASP A 126 -4.83 9.46 -10.63
C ASP A 126 -5.55 8.22 -10.12
N ALA A 127 -5.30 7.09 -10.78
CA ALA A 127 -5.79 5.79 -10.34
C ALA A 127 -5.30 5.51 -8.92
N LEU A 128 -6.24 5.30 -7.99
CA LEU A 128 -5.94 5.12 -6.57
C LEU A 128 -5.24 3.80 -6.27
N LEU A 129 -5.41 2.81 -7.14
CA LEU A 129 -4.65 1.57 -7.18
C LEU A 129 -3.97 1.47 -8.55
N GLN A 130 -2.66 1.17 -8.51
CA GLN A 130 -1.82 0.99 -9.67
C GLN A 130 -0.99 -0.28 -9.47
N ILE A 131 -0.81 -1.07 -10.53
CA ILE A 131 -0.16 -2.37 -10.47
C ILE A 131 0.79 -2.50 -11.66
N GLN A 132 1.98 -3.05 -11.42
CA GLN A 132 2.95 -3.42 -12.42
C GLN A 132 3.29 -4.91 -12.31
N LEU A 133 3.04 -5.64 -13.39
CA LEU A 133 3.38 -7.06 -13.52
C LEU A 133 4.70 -7.20 -14.27
N ASN A 134 5.77 -7.56 -13.56
CA ASN A 134 7.10 -7.71 -14.11
C ASN A 134 7.42 -9.20 -14.35
N ARG A 135 7.33 -9.64 -15.61
CA ARG A 135 7.57 -11.04 -16.01
C ARG A 135 9.04 -11.29 -16.28
N TYR A 136 9.64 -12.20 -15.54
CA TYR A 136 11.02 -12.61 -15.72
C TYR A 136 11.14 -13.72 -16.76
N GLY A 137 12.24 -13.75 -17.52
CA GLY A 137 12.49 -14.75 -18.56
C GLY A 137 12.50 -16.21 -18.04
N CYS A 138 12.70 -16.41 -16.73
CA CYS A 138 12.61 -17.71 -16.08
C CYS A 138 11.16 -18.13 -15.73
N GLY A 139 10.14 -17.35 -16.07
CA GLY A 139 8.74 -17.56 -15.68
C GLY A 139 8.38 -17.04 -14.28
N GLY A 140 9.31 -16.39 -13.59
CA GLY A 140 9.08 -15.70 -12.33
C GLY A 140 8.30 -14.40 -12.52
N LEU A 141 7.72 -13.89 -11.44
CA LEU A 141 6.91 -12.69 -11.45
C LEU A 141 7.27 -11.80 -10.26
N VAL A 142 7.43 -10.50 -10.52
CA VAL A 142 7.40 -9.48 -9.47
C VAL A 142 6.17 -8.61 -9.68
N VAL A 143 5.30 -8.56 -8.67
CA VAL A 143 4.12 -7.69 -8.64
C VAL A 143 4.49 -6.44 -7.84
N GLY A 144 4.61 -5.31 -8.52
CA GLY A 144 4.69 -4.00 -7.89
C GLY A 144 3.32 -3.38 -7.81
N MET A 145 3.02 -2.71 -6.70
CA MET A 145 1.73 -2.11 -6.42
C MET A 145 1.95 -0.74 -5.82
N CYS A 146 1.08 0.19 -6.17
CA CYS A 146 1.05 1.53 -5.63
C CYS A 146 -0.39 1.86 -5.27
N SER A 147 -0.66 2.21 -4.01
CA SER A 147 -1.98 2.62 -3.57
C SER A 147 -1.95 3.91 -2.79
N HIS A 148 -2.87 4.83 -3.06
CA HIS A 148 -2.94 6.08 -2.32
C HIS A 148 -3.30 5.83 -0.84
N HIS A 149 -2.50 6.31 0.11
CA HIS A 149 -2.67 5.96 1.53
C HIS A 149 -4.02 6.44 2.12
N ARG A 150 -4.62 7.47 1.52
CA ARG A 150 -5.95 7.97 1.90
C ARG A 150 -7.13 7.08 1.49
N VAL A 151 -6.94 6.11 0.58
CA VAL A 151 -8.00 5.15 0.26
C VAL A 151 -7.95 3.94 1.19
N ALA A 152 -6.78 3.52 1.65
CA ALA A 152 -6.63 2.34 2.48
C ALA A 152 -5.35 2.41 3.32
N ASP A 153 -5.41 1.87 4.54
CA ASP A 153 -4.23 1.62 5.35
C ASP A 153 -3.56 0.28 4.99
N GLY A 154 -2.42 -0.01 5.61
CA GLY A 154 -1.67 -1.24 5.35
C GLY A 154 -2.45 -2.52 5.66
N HIS A 155 -3.34 -2.49 6.66
CA HIS A 155 -4.17 -3.65 7.00
C HIS A 155 -5.22 -3.91 5.92
N SER A 156 -5.96 -2.87 5.50
CA SER A 156 -6.95 -2.94 4.44
C SER A 156 -6.34 -3.40 3.12
N MET A 157 -5.15 -2.88 2.78
CA MET A 157 -4.42 -3.33 1.59
C MET A 157 -3.94 -4.79 1.69
N SER A 158 -3.50 -5.23 2.87
CA SER A 158 -3.12 -6.65 3.09
C SER A 158 -4.30 -7.60 2.91
N MET A 159 -5.49 -7.20 3.39
CA MET A 159 -6.73 -7.95 3.16
C MET A 159 -7.08 -7.99 1.68
N PHE A 160 -6.96 -6.86 0.98
CA PHE A 160 -7.16 -6.79 -0.47
C PHE A 160 -6.18 -7.70 -1.24
N PHE A 161 -4.90 -7.72 -0.89
CA PHE A 161 -3.91 -8.61 -1.53
C PHE A 161 -4.27 -10.08 -1.34
N THR A 162 -4.73 -10.44 -0.14
CA THR A 162 -5.17 -11.80 0.18
C THR A 162 -6.42 -12.18 -0.63
N ALA A 163 -7.37 -11.25 -0.75
CA ALA A 163 -8.57 -11.44 -1.56
C ALA A 163 -8.22 -11.59 -3.05
N TRP A 164 -7.31 -10.78 -3.57
CA TRP A 164 -6.85 -10.87 -4.96
C TRP A 164 -6.14 -12.20 -5.23
N ALA A 165 -5.19 -12.61 -4.40
CA ALA A 165 -4.51 -13.89 -4.54
C ALA A 165 -5.50 -15.07 -4.47
N THR A 166 -6.53 -14.94 -3.64
CA THR A 166 -7.61 -15.94 -3.53
C THR A 166 -8.48 -15.97 -4.77
N ALA A 167 -8.87 -14.82 -5.31
CA ALA A 167 -9.61 -14.72 -6.56
C ALA A 167 -8.87 -15.35 -7.76
N VAL A 168 -7.54 -15.16 -7.82
CA VAL A 168 -6.69 -15.78 -8.85
C VAL A 168 -6.66 -17.30 -8.71
N ARG A 169 -6.63 -17.82 -7.48
CA ARG A 169 -6.58 -19.25 -7.19
C ARG A 169 -7.91 -19.95 -7.44
N GLU A 170 -9.02 -19.33 -7.04
CA GLU A 170 -10.35 -19.93 -7.05
C GLU A 170 -11.12 -19.67 -8.35
N GLY A 171 -10.69 -18.68 -9.15
CA GLY A 171 -11.28 -18.44 -10.45
C GLY A 171 -12.78 -18.17 -10.36
N MET A 172 -13.60 -19.02 -10.97
CA MET A 172 -15.08 -18.87 -10.99
C MET A 172 -15.73 -19.19 -9.64
N ASP A 173 -15.07 -19.96 -8.79
CA ASP A 173 -15.59 -20.37 -7.48
C ASP A 173 -15.31 -19.34 -6.37
N PHE A 174 -14.61 -18.25 -6.69
CA PHE A 174 -14.28 -17.21 -5.72
C PHE A 174 -15.54 -16.54 -5.16
N ILE A 175 -15.73 -16.66 -3.85
CA ILE A 175 -16.80 -15.99 -3.13
C ILE A 175 -16.25 -14.74 -2.46
N MET A 176 -16.86 -13.61 -2.79
CA MET A 176 -16.47 -12.31 -2.29
C MET A 176 -16.76 -12.17 -0.78
N PRO A 177 -15.80 -11.69 0.03
CA PRO A 177 -16.12 -11.22 1.37
C PRO A 177 -16.92 -9.91 1.29
N THR A 178 -17.93 -9.77 2.16
CA THR A 178 -18.71 -8.52 2.26
C THR A 178 -17.82 -7.40 2.79
N ALA A 179 -17.70 -6.32 2.01
CA ALA A 179 -16.96 -5.13 2.42
C ALA A 179 -17.86 -4.15 3.18
N PHE A 180 -17.36 -3.61 4.29
CA PHE A 180 -17.99 -2.46 4.94
C PHE A 180 -17.52 -1.18 4.26
N LEU A 181 -18.43 -0.48 3.56
CA LEU A 181 -18.10 0.66 2.70
C LEU A 181 -18.54 2.01 3.27
N ASN A 182 -19.40 2.02 4.30
CA ASN A 182 -19.92 3.27 4.87
C ASN A 182 -18.89 3.94 5.78
N ARG A 183 -17.96 4.68 5.16
CA ARG A 183 -16.90 5.42 5.87
C ARG A 183 -17.43 6.48 6.83
N ALA A 184 -18.63 7.03 6.59
CA ALA A 184 -19.20 8.03 7.47
C ALA A 184 -19.60 7.45 8.84
N GLU A 185 -19.90 6.15 8.89
CA GLU A 185 -20.28 5.45 10.12
C GLU A 185 -19.08 4.98 10.96
N THR A 186 -17.85 4.99 10.42
CA THR A 186 -16.67 4.47 11.15
C THR A 186 -16.15 5.42 12.23
N ALA A 187 -16.45 6.71 12.13
CA ALA A 187 -15.88 7.75 12.99
C ALA A 187 -16.90 8.84 13.32
N LEU A 188 -18.05 8.45 13.86
CA LEU A 188 -19.07 9.42 14.28
C LEU A 188 -18.60 10.22 15.51
N PRO A 189 -18.59 11.57 15.43
CA PRO A 189 -18.24 12.38 16.58
C PRO A 189 -19.30 12.26 17.67
N ARG A 190 -18.87 12.37 18.93
CA ARG A 190 -19.80 12.49 20.07
C ARG A 190 -20.63 13.76 19.91
N SER A 191 -21.87 13.72 20.40
CA SER A 191 -22.80 14.88 20.35
C SER A 191 -22.24 16.12 21.03
N SER A 192 -21.43 15.95 22.09
CA SER A 192 -20.67 17.02 22.72
C SER A 192 -19.16 16.76 22.58
N PRO A 193 -18.41 17.64 21.89
CA PRO A 193 -16.97 17.53 21.78
C PRO A 193 -16.29 17.63 23.15
N THR A 194 -15.63 16.57 23.57
CA THR A 194 -14.96 16.46 24.88
C THR A 194 -13.55 15.90 24.69
N PRO A 195 -12.63 16.63 24.02
CA PRO A 195 -11.25 16.17 23.84
C PRO A 195 -10.58 16.02 25.23
N VAL A 196 -9.96 14.86 25.47
CA VAL A 196 -9.27 14.55 26.74
C VAL A 196 -7.74 14.50 26.61
N PHE A 197 -7.24 14.55 25.37
CA PHE A 197 -5.82 14.57 25.04
C PHE A 197 -5.48 15.85 24.27
N ASP A 198 -4.22 16.27 24.38
CA ASP A 198 -3.71 17.38 23.57
C ASP A 198 -3.37 16.90 22.15
N HIS A 199 -4.33 17.04 21.26
CA HIS A 199 -4.14 16.70 19.85
C HIS A 199 -3.38 17.78 19.06
N ARG A 200 -3.29 19.01 19.59
CA ARG A 200 -2.65 20.12 18.87
C ARG A 200 -1.15 19.94 18.77
N SER A 201 -0.53 19.41 19.84
CA SER A 201 0.91 19.16 19.91
C SER A 201 1.34 17.80 19.35
N VAL A 202 0.40 16.96 18.91
CA VAL A 202 0.68 15.61 18.41
C VAL A 202 0.27 15.47 16.94
N GLU A 203 -1.03 15.47 16.63
CA GLU A 203 -1.51 15.21 15.27
C GLU A 203 -1.60 16.47 14.40
N PHE A 204 -1.82 17.65 14.99
CA PHE A 204 -1.99 18.91 14.26
C PHE A 204 -0.76 19.83 14.33
N THR A 205 0.44 19.27 14.47
CA THR A 205 1.67 20.08 14.52
C THR A 205 2.12 20.51 13.13
N CYS A 206 2.32 21.82 12.93
CA CYS A 206 3.09 22.32 11.80
C CYS A 206 4.58 22.20 12.16
N ARG A 207 5.23 21.08 11.80
CA ARG A 207 6.66 20.92 12.06
C ARG A 207 7.46 21.70 11.02
N GLU A 208 8.05 22.82 11.43
CA GLU A 208 9.19 23.44 10.75
C GLU A 208 10.43 22.56 10.95
N GLY A 209 10.47 21.42 10.26
CA GLY A 209 11.63 20.53 10.22
C GLY A 209 12.56 20.92 9.08
N THR A 210 13.87 20.80 9.28
CA THR A 210 14.82 20.81 8.17
C THR A 210 14.53 19.61 7.28
N VAL A 211 14.08 19.85 6.05
CA VAL A 211 13.90 18.79 5.05
C VAL A 211 15.27 18.23 4.71
N VAL A 212 15.50 16.95 5.01
CA VAL A 212 16.72 16.26 4.61
C VAL A 212 16.57 15.84 3.15
N PRO A 213 17.50 16.22 2.25
CA PRO A 213 17.46 15.78 0.87
C PRO A 213 17.44 14.26 0.76
N VAL A 214 16.56 13.72 -0.08
CA VAL A 214 16.32 12.27 -0.19
C VAL A 214 17.59 11.52 -0.60
N GLU A 215 18.50 12.15 -1.34
CA GLU A 215 19.78 11.57 -1.76
C GLU A 215 20.73 11.28 -0.58
N ARG A 216 20.48 11.93 0.57
CA ARG A 216 21.21 11.68 1.81
C ARG A 216 20.60 10.57 2.66
N ILE A 217 19.42 10.08 2.28
CA ILE A 217 18.70 9.00 2.98
C ILE A 217 19.06 7.67 2.30
N LYS A 218 19.45 6.69 3.12
CA LYS A 218 19.70 5.31 2.65
C LYS A 218 18.77 4.34 3.36
N ASN A 219 18.13 3.49 2.56
CA ASN A 219 17.35 2.38 3.08
C ASN A 219 18.28 1.24 3.50
N LEU A 220 18.07 0.72 4.71
CA LEU A 220 18.81 -0.40 5.26
C LEU A 220 17.84 -1.50 5.68
N THR A 221 18.03 -2.70 5.12
CA THR A 221 17.33 -3.90 5.60
C THR A 221 18.13 -4.53 6.72
N VAL A 222 17.54 -4.61 7.92
CA VAL A 222 18.16 -5.25 9.08
C VAL A 222 17.44 -6.56 9.37
N HIS A 223 18.16 -7.67 9.26
CA HIS A 223 17.64 -8.99 9.60
C HIS A 223 17.89 -9.30 11.08
N PHE A 224 16.82 -9.51 11.84
CA PHE A 224 16.88 -9.95 13.22
C PHE A 224 16.59 -11.45 13.29
N THR A 225 17.62 -12.26 13.61
CA THR A 225 17.46 -13.72 13.71
C THR A 225 16.55 -14.10 14.88
N ALA A 226 15.93 -15.28 14.80
CA ALA A 226 15.10 -15.80 15.89
C ALA A 226 15.88 -15.90 17.21
N GLU A 227 17.15 -16.31 17.14
CA GLU A 227 18.07 -16.35 18.28
C GLU A 227 18.30 -14.96 18.87
N PHE A 228 18.56 -13.95 18.03
CA PHE A 228 18.73 -12.58 18.50
C PHE A 228 17.47 -12.06 19.21
N VAL A 229 16.29 -12.31 18.63
CA VAL A 229 15.01 -11.91 19.23
C VAL A 229 14.79 -12.62 20.57
N ALA A 230 15.09 -13.92 20.66
CA ALA A 230 14.98 -14.68 21.91
C ALA A 230 15.92 -14.11 23.00
N ASN A 231 17.18 -13.87 22.65
CA ASN A 231 18.17 -13.26 23.55
C ASN A 231 17.75 -11.85 23.99
N LEU A 232 17.18 -11.06 23.08
CA LEU A 232 16.68 -9.73 23.40
C LEU A 232 15.52 -9.80 24.40
N LYS A 233 14.57 -10.71 24.19
CA LYS A 233 13.43 -10.91 25.10
C LYS A 233 13.88 -11.41 26.47
N ALA A 234 14.85 -12.32 26.53
CA ALA A 234 15.39 -12.85 27.78
C ALA A 234 16.00 -11.78 28.71
N ARG A 235 16.44 -10.63 28.14
CA ARG A 235 16.99 -9.50 28.90
C ARG A 235 15.93 -8.59 29.50
N VAL A 236 14.65 -8.80 29.19
CA VAL A 236 13.57 -7.96 29.66
C VAL A 236 12.87 -8.67 30.82
N CYS A 237 12.92 -8.08 32.02
CA CYS A 237 12.30 -8.63 33.22
C CYS A 237 10.76 -8.47 33.25
N ALA A 238 10.13 -8.25 32.09
CA ALA A 238 8.70 -8.02 31.95
C ALA A 238 8.18 -8.69 30.67
N ARG A 239 6.87 -8.95 30.62
CA ARG A 239 6.23 -9.51 29.43
C ARG A 239 6.20 -8.46 28.31
N CYS A 240 6.99 -8.67 27.26
CA CYS A 240 7.05 -7.79 26.10
C CYS A 240 6.83 -8.54 24.80
N SER A 241 6.12 -7.91 23.86
CA SER A 241 5.95 -8.46 22.52
C SER A 241 7.25 -8.37 21.71
N THR A 242 7.37 -9.17 20.64
CA THR A 242 8.49 -9.04 19.68
C THR A 242 8.60 -7.62 19.15
N PHE A 243 7.46 -7.00 18.81
CA PHE A 243 7.38 -5.63 18.31
C PHE A 243 7.96 -4.64 19.31
N GLN A 244 7.52 -4.67 20.58
CA GLN A 244 8.03 -3.76 21.61
C GLN A 244 9.53 -3.92 21.83
N CYS A 245 10.03 -5.16 21.90
CA CYS A 245 11.46 -5.42 22.09
C CYS A 245 12.31 -4.86 20.94
N LEU A 246 11.92 -5.14 19.68
CA LEU A 246 12.64 -4.67 18.51
C LEU A 246 12.56 -3.15 18.36
N LEU A 247 11.37 -2.56 18.55
CA LEU A 247 11.18 -1.11 18.49
C LEU A 247 12.08 -0.40 19.51
N ALA A 248 12.06 -0.85 20.77
CA ALA A 248 12.91 -0.27 21.82
C ALA A 248 14.41 -0.45 21.52
N HIS A 249 14.80 -1.62 20.98
CA HIS A 249 16.19 -1.86 20.59
C HIS A 249 16.65 -0.92 19.48
N VAL A 250 15.88 -0.84 18.39
CA VAL A 250 16.19 0.01 17.23
C VAL A 250 16.21 1.47 17.65
N TRP A 251 15.19 1.95 18.38
CA TRP A 251 15.14 3.34 18.84
C TRP A 251 16.37 3.70 19.67
N LYS A 252 16.75 2.87 20.64
CA LYS A 252 17.96 3.07 21.45
C LYS A 252 19.23 3.12 20.61
N LYS A 253 19.32 2.35 19.52
CA LYS A 253 20.48 2.33 18.63
C LYS A 253 20.53 3.57 17.73
N MET A 254 19.41 3.96 17.14
CA MET A 254 19.30 5.17 16.33
C MET A 254 19.68 6.42 17.13
N THR A 255 19.11 6.59 18.32
CA THR A 255 19.42 7.73 19.19
C THR A 255 20.90 7.80 19.58
N ARG A 256 21.56 6.66 19.78
CA ARG A 256 23.01 6.62 20.08
C ARG A 256 23.88 7.02 18.89
N LEU A 257 23.40 6.79 17.66
CA LEU A 257 24.10 7.17 16.44
C LEU A 257 23.87 8.65 16.08
N GLY A 258 23.01 9.36 16.81
CA GLY A 258 22.64 10.74 16.51
C GLY A 258 21.79 10.88 15.24
N ILE A 259 21.08 9.80 14.88
CA ILE A 259 20.09 9.76 13.79
C ILE A 259 18.69 9.81 14.38
#